data_AF-A0A8K0V8X3-F1
#
_entry.id   AF-A0A8K0V8X3-F1
#
_cell.length_a   1.000
_cell.length_b   1.000
_cell.length_c   1.000
_cell.angle_alpha   90.00
_cell.angle_beta   90.00
_cell.angle_gamma   90.00
#
_symmetry.space_group_name_H-M   'P 1'
#
loop_
_entity.id
_entity.type
_entity.pdbx_description
1 polymer ?
#
loop_
_entity_poly.entity_id
_entity_poly.type
_entity_poly.pdbx_seq_one_letter_code
_entity_poly.pdbx_strand_id
1 'polypeptide(L)'
;MILLSDMNISEYDKRQISLMKETLSLFQSGEVSLKKLIDNLEGLLFCLQSVDIEWKNSFHEYWFVLEQIYAVALFRNETIYPDDPDLLDALSHLNKLLSK
;
A
#
# COMPACT_ATOMS: atom_id res chain seq x y z
N MET A 1 -11.48 12.96 -0.32
CA MET A 1 -10.90 11.67 0.09
C MET A 1 -11.97 10.95 0.90
N ILE A 2 -12.49 9.83 0.39
CA ILE A 2 -13.48 9.03 1.11
C ILE A 2 -12.75 8.16 2.13
N LEU A 3 -13.23 8.07 3.36
CA LEU A 3 -12.62 7.21 4.39
C LEU A 3 -13.25 5.82 4.36
N LEU A 4 -12.47 4.79 4.72
CA LEU A 4 -13.01 3.43 4.86
C LEU A 4 -14.14 3.34 5.90
N SER A 5 -14.11 4.21 6.92
CA SER A 5 -15.11 4.28 7.98
C SER A 5 -16.49 4.72 7.49
N ASP A 6 -16.57 5.39 6.35
CA ASP A 6 -17.83 5.86 5.75
C ASP A 6 -18.49 4.80 4.85
N MET A 7 -17.84 3.65 4.63
CA MET A 7 -18.28 2.62 3.67
C MET A 7 -18.90 1.40 4.36
N ASN A 8 -19.88 0.78 3.69
CA ASN A 8 -20.37 -0.54 4.07
C ASN A 8 -19.46 -1.64 3.52
N ILE A 9 -18.35 -1.88 4.20
CA ILE A 9 -17.32 -2.85 3.80
C ILE A 9 -17.74 -4.27 4.20
N SER A 10 -17.66 -5.21 3.26
CA SER A 10 -17.92 -6.63 3.53
C SER A 10 -16.92 -7.24 4.52
N GLU A 11 -17.30 -8.33 5.20
CA GLU A 11 -16.37 -9.06 6.08
C GLU A 11 -15.16 -9.63 5.33
N TYR A 12 -15.32 -9.94 4.04
CA TYR A 12 -14.21 -10.37 3.18
C TYR A 12 -13.21 -9.22 2.99
N ASP A 13 -13.68 -8.03 2.60
CA ASP A 13 -12.81 -6.87 2.39
C ASP A 13 -12.17 -6.39 3.69
N LYS A 14 -12.86 -6.47 4.83
CA LYS A 14 -12.26 -6.16 6.14
C LYS A 14 -11.03 -7.04 6.42
N ARG A 15 -11.07 -8.32 6.04
CA ARG A 15 -9.91 -9.22 6.16
C ARG A 15 -8.79 -8.82 5.20
N GLN A 16 -9.11 -8.48 3.96
CA GLN A 16 -8.09 -8.02 2.99
C GLN A 16 -7.41 -6.73 3.46
N ILE A 17 -8.19 -5.76 3.94
CA ILE A 17 -7.68 -4.50 4.53
C ILE A 17 -6.81 -4.77 5.75
N SER A 18 -7.17 -5.75 6.59
CA SER A 18 -6.31 -6.16 7.71
C SER A 18 -4.96 -6.71 7.24
N LEU A 19 -4.95 -7.52 6.18
CA LEU A 19 -3.71 -8.05 5.58
C LEU A 19 -2.86 -6.94 4.94
N MET A 20 -3.49 -5.91 4.36
CA MET A 20 -2.79 -4.74 3.82
C MET A 20 -2.04 -3.99 4.93
N LYS A 21 -2.69 -3.80 6.09
CA LYS A 21 -2.06 -3.21 7.29
C LYS A 21 -0.90 -4.04 7.82
N GLU A 22 -1.12 -5.35 7.93
CA GLU A 22 -0.09 -6.28 8.39
C GLU A 22 1.13 -6.25 7.46
N THR A 23 0.92 -6.27 6.15
CA THR A 23 2.01 -6.20 5.16
C THR A 23 2.82 -4.90 5.28
N LEU A 24 2.16 -3.76 5.50
CA LEU A 24 2.85 -2.48 5.75
C LEU A 24 3.67 -2.53 7.04
N SER A 25 3.13 -3.13 8.12
CA SER A 25 3.84 -3.29 9.39
C SER A 25 5.06 -4.19 9.23
N LEU A 26 4.96 -5.30 8.51
CA LEU A 26 6.08 -6.22 8.24
C LEU A 26 7.18 -5.55 7.42
N PHE A 27 6.82 -4.66 6.49
CA PHE A 27 7.82 -3.89 5.74
C PHE A 27 8.55 -2.91 6.67
N GLN A 28 7.81 -2.21 7.53
CA GLN A 28 8.38 -1.26 8.49
C GLN A 28 9.28 -1.94 9.53
N SER A 29 9.02 -3.20 9.91
CA SER A 29 9.89 -3.99 10.78
C SER A 29 11.08 -4.63 10.04
N GLY A 30 11.16 -4.49 8.72
CA GLY A 30 12.22 -5.08 7.90
C GLY A 30 12.05 -6.59 7.63
N GLU A 31 10.88 -7.15 7.95
CA GLU A 31 10.59 -8.58 7.76
C GLU A 31 10.24 -8.93 6.31
N VAL A 32 9.77 -7.96 5.51
CA VAL A 32 9.54 -8.13 4.07
C VAL A 32 10.24 -7.05 3.24
N SER A 33 10.64 -7.40 2.03
CA SER A 33 11.25 -6.46 1.08
C SER A 33 10.22 -5.52 0.45
N LEU A 34 10.68 -4.39 -0.11
CA LEU A 34 9.82 -3.46 -0.84
C LEU A 34 9.07 -4.15 -2.00
N LYS A 35 9.77 -5.00 -2.77
CA LYS A 35 9.13 -5.78 -3.83
C LYS A 35 7.99 -6.66 -3.32
N LYS A 36 8.20 -7.32 -2.18
CA LYS A 36 7.19 -8.18 -1.58
C LYS A 36 6.00 -7.38 -1.05
N LEU A 37 6.25 -6.19 -0.49
CA LEU A 37 5.21 -5.24 -0.09
C LEU A 37 4.34 -4.85 -1.30
N ILE A 38 4.96 -4.41 -2.39
CA ILE A 38 4.27 -3.99 -3.62
C ILE A 38 3.38 -5.12 -4.15
N ASP A 39 3.92 -6.32 -4.34
CA ASP A 39 3.18 -7.46 -4.89
C ASP A 39 1.97 -7.85 -4.02
N ASN A 40 2.17 -7.85 -2.70
CA ASN A 40 1.11 -8.18 -1.77
C ASN A 40 0.01 -7.11 -1.76
N LEU A 41 0.37 -5.83 -1.73
CA LEU A 41 -0.60 -4.74 -1.74
C LEU A 41 -1.41 -4.70 -3.04
N GLU A 42 -0.77 -4.92 -4.19
CA GLU A 42 -1.45 -5.00 -5.48
C GLU A 42 -2.50 -6.12 -5.47
N GLY A 43 -2.08 -7.34 -5.12
CA GLY A 43 -2.99 -8.49 -5.07
C GLY A 43 -4.17 -8.25 -4.13
N LEU A 44 -3.92 -7.72 -2.93
CA LEU A 44 -4.96 -7.42 -1.95
C LEU A 44 -5.93 -6.32 -2.45
N LEU A 45 -5.40 -5.26 -3.08
CA LEU A 45 -6.20 -4.19 -3.67
C LEU A 45 -7.15 -4.71 -4.76
N PHE A 46 -6.64 -5.55 -5.66
CA PHE A 46 -7.44 -6.16 -6.74
C PHE A 46 -8.51 -7.12 -6.22
N CYS A 47 -8.32 -7.72 -5.04
CA CYS A 47 -9.31 -8.59 -4.44
C CYS A 47 -10.51 -7.85 -3.81
N LEU A 48 -10.39 -6.56 -3.49
CA LEU A 48 -11.46 -5.81 -2.81
C LEU A 48 -12.73 -5.74 -3.67
N GLN A 49 -13.89 -6.06 -3.09
CA GLN A 49 -15.15 -6.23 -3.83
C GLN A 49 -16.14 -5.08 -3.63
N SER A 50 -16.23 -4.57 -2.40
CA SER A 50 -17.23 -3.60 -1.93
C SER A 50 -16.65 -2.22 -1.62
N VAL A 51 -15.32 -2.06 -1.70
CA VAL A 51 -14.65 -0.77 -1.49
C VAL A 51 -14.84 0.14 -2.70
N ASP A 52 -15.14 1.41 -2.41
CA ASP A 52 -15.38 2.46 -3.40
C ASP A 52 -14.20 2.65 -4.37
N ILE A 53 -14.52 2.97 -5.62
CA ILE A 53 -13.53 3.10 -6.69
C ILE A 53 -12.62 4.32 -6.49
N GLU A 54 -13.11 5.43 -5.93
CA GLU A 54 -12.29 6.60 -5.65
C GLU A 54 -11.22 6.28 -4.59
N TRP A 55 -11.61 5.54 -3.54
CA TRP A 55 -10.64 5.08 -2.54
C TRP A 55 -9.60 4.13 -3.13
N LYS A 56 -10.03 3.19 -3.99
CA LYS A 56 -9.11 2.29 -4.69
C LYS A 56 -8.12 3.05 -5.56
N ASN A 57 -8.59 4.08 -6.27
CA ASN A 57 -7.73 4.93 -7.10
C ASN A 57 -6.72 5.69 -6.23
N SER A 58 -7.16 6.31 -5.13
CA SER A 58 -6.24 6.97 -4.20
C SER A 58 -5.22 6.02 -3.60
N PHE A 59 -5.61 4.79 -3.24
CA PHE A 59 -4.67 3.78 -2.75
C PHE A 59 -3.67 3.36 -3.83
N HIS A 60 -4.16 3.14 -5.06
CA HIS A 60 -3.32 2.79 -6.20
C HIS A 60 -2.29 3.88 -6.53
N GLU A 61 -2.63 5.16 -6.42
CA GLU A 61 -1.70 6.27 -6.66
C GLU A 61 -0.44 6.17 -5.79
N TYR A 62 -0.60 5.98 -4.47
CA TYR A 62 0.54 5.85 -3.56
C TYR A 62 1.25 4.50 -3.67
N TRP A 63 0.51 3.43 -3.96
CA TRP A 63 1.13 2.15 -4.30
C TRP A 63 2.02 2.27 -5.55
N PHE A 64 1.57 3.01 -6.56
CA PHE A 64 2.32 3.21 -7.80
C PHE A 64 3.61 3.99 -7.58
N VAL A 65 3.65 4.92 -6.62
CA VAL A 65 4.91 5.58 -6.20
C VAL A 65 5.92 4.54 -5.68
N LEU A 66 5.49 3.58 -4.85
CA LEU A 66 6.38 2.51 -4.38
C LEU A 66 6.93 1.69 -5.56
N GLU A 67 6.07 1.34 -6.51
CA GLU A 67 6.46 0.61 -7.72
C GLU A 67 7.47 1.41 -8.57
N GLN A 68 7.26 2.71 -8.74
CA GLN A 68 8.18 3.59 -9.45
C GLN A 68 9.55 3.67 -8.77
N ILE A 69 9.60 3.88 -7.46
CA ILE A 69 10.85 3.92 -6.68
C ILE A 69 11.61 2.61 -6.88
N TYR A 70 10.92 1.47 -6.73
CA TYR A 70 11.51 0.16 -6.91
C TYR A 70 12.03 -0.06 -8.35
N ALA A 71 11.21 0.24 -9.35
CA ALA A 71 11.55 0.04 -10.76
C ALA A 71 12.73 0.92 -11.21
N VAL A 72 12.77 2.19 -10.77
CA VAL A 72 13.86 3.13 -11.10
C VAL A 72 15.17 2.67 -10.45
N ALA A 73 15.15 2.33 -9.17
CA ALA A 73 16.35 1.86 -8.46
C ALA A 73 16.88 0.56 -9.09
N LEU A 74 15.99 -0.37 -9.44
CA LEU A 74 16.35 -1.61 -10.13
C LEU A 74 16.97 -1.33 -11.51
N PHE A 75 16.38 -0.42 -12.29
CA PHE A 75 16.89 -0.03 -13.60
C PHE A 75 18.26 0.65 -13.53
N ARG A 76 18.50 1.46 -12.49
CA ARG A 76 19.76 2.20 -12.28
C ARG A 76 20.80 1.41 -11.49
N ASN A 77 20.45 0.24 -10.96
CA ASN A 77 21.25 -0.53 -10.03
C ASN A 77 21.65 0.30 -8.78
N GLU A 78 20.68 1.05 -8.25
CA GLU A 78 20.80 1.89 -7.06
C GLU A 78 20.18 1.19 -5.84
N THR A 79 20.69 1.53 -4.66
CA THR A 79 20.12 1.09 -3.38
C THR A 79 18.99 2.04 -2.98
N ILE A 80 17.86 1.48 -2.55
CA ILE A 80 16.77 2.24 -1.94
C ILE A 80 17.04 2.35 -0.45
N TYR A 81 17.13 3.57 0.06
CA TYR A 81 17.37 3.81 1.49
C TYR A 81 16.03 3.91 2.25
N PRO A 82 15.93 3.38 3.48
CA PRO A 82 14.69 3.44 4.26
C PRO A 82 14.24 4.85 4.66
N ASP A 83 15.15 5.82 4.63
CA ASP A 83 14.90 7.24 4.91
C ASP A 83 14.62 8.07 3.64
N ASP A 84 14.42 7.41 2.49
CA ASP A 84 13.99 8.06 1.27
C ASP A 84 12.65 8.80 1.50
N PRO A 85 12.58 10.13 1.23
CA PRO A 85 11.42 10.94 1.57
C PRO A 85 10.18 10.55 0.77
N ASP A 86 10.34 10.15 -0.49
CA ASP A 86 9.21 9.76 -1.36
C ASP A 86 8.67 8.39 -0.92
N LEU A 87 9.55 7.47 -0.52
CA LEU A 87 9.16 6.19 0.07
C LEU A 87 8.37 6.40 1.37
N LEU A 88 8.89 7.23 2.28
CA LEU A 88 8.25 7.52 3.56
C LEU A 88 6.89 8.20 3.38
N ASP A 89 6.78 9.14 2.44
CA ASP A 89 5.53 9.84 2.16
C ASP A 89 4.47 8.90 1.58
N ALA A 90 4.84 8.04 0.63
CA ALA A 90 3.93 7.03 0.07
C ALA A 90 3.42 6.07 1.16
N LEU A 91 4.30 5.55 2.01
CA LEU A 91 3.92 4.66 3.12
C LEU A 91 3.00 5.36 4.14
N SER A 92 3.25 6.64 4.42
CA SER A 92 2.41 7.45 5.29
C SER A 92 0.98 7.58 4.74
N HIS A 93 0.84 7.87 3.45
CA HIS A 93 -0.46 7.99 2.80
C HIS A 93 -1.23 6.66 2.73
N LEU A 94 -0.54 5.56 2.41
CA LEU A 94 -1.14 4.21 2.44
C LEU A 94 -1.66 3.86 3.84
N ASN A 95 -0.88 4.16 4.89
CA ASN A 95 -1.32 3.96 6.27
C ASN A 95 -2.52 4.84 6.65
N LYS A 96 -2.56 6.10 6.19
CA LYS A 96 -3.71 7.00 6.42
C LYS A 96 -4.98 6.46 5.75
N LEU A 97 -4.89 5.99 4.51
CA LEU A 97 -6.03 5.42 3.77
C LEU A 97 -6.61 4.17 4.45
N LEU A 98 -5.76 3.38 5.10
CA LEU A 98 -6.16 2.17 5.84
C LEU A 98 -6.63 2.47 7.27
N SER A 99 -6.33 3.65 7.80
CA SER A 99 -6.77 4.07 9.13
C SER A 99 -8.27 4.40 9.12
N LYS A 100 -8.91 4.24 10.29
CA LYS A 100 -10.35 4.52 10.44
C LYS A 100 -10.65 6.00 10.33
#